data_AF-A0A2N1UV53-F1
#
_entry.id   AF-A0A2N1UV53-F1
#
_cell.length_a   1.000
_cell.length_b   1.000
_cell.length_c   1.000
_cell.angle_alpha   90.00
_cell.angle_beta   90.00
_cell.angle_gamma   90.00
#
_symmetry.space_group_name_H-M   'P 1'
#
loop_
_entity.id
_entity.type
_entity.pdbx_description
1 polymer ?
#
loop_
_entity_poly.entity_id
_entity_poly.type
_entity_poly.pdbx_seq_one_letter_code
_entity_poly.pdbx_strand_id
1 'polypeptide(L)' 'MQAKLTLSLDPEVIAQAKLVARSSQTSLSSLVESYLRQLIAQSETNPAQGPVLRQLSGILKDASVTDYVHHLENKYL' A
#
# COMPACT_ATOMS: atom_id res chain seq x y z
N MET A 1 20.95 5.68 12.18
CA MET A 1 21.12 4.88 13.41
C MET A 1 20.61 3.48 13.14
N GLN A 2 21.26 2.42 13.66
CA GLN A 2 20.80 1.03 13.49
C GLN A 2 20.08 0.58 14.77
N ALA A 3 18.81 0.18 14.65
CA ALA A 3 18.03 -0.40 15.73
C ALA A 3 17.87 -1.91 15.49
N LYS A 4 17.82 -2.70 16.56
CA LYS A 4 17.62 -4.15 16.48
C LYS A 4 16.17 -4.47 16.84
N LEU A 5 15.51 -5.25 15.99
CA LEU A 5 14.16 -5.78 16.23
C LEU A 5 14.27 -7.30 16.40
N THR A 6 13.80 -7.81 17.53
CA THR A 6 13.73 -9.26 17.80
C THR A 6 12.27 -9.69 17.70
N LEU A 7 11.99 -10.71 16.89
CA LEU A 7 10.64 -11.24 16.66
C LEU A 7 10.58 -12.69 17.13
N SER A 8 9.55 -13.03 17.90
CA SER A 8 9.22 -14.42 18.23
C SER A 8 8.22 -14.93 17.19
N LEU A 9 8.63 -15.94 16.42
CA LEU A 9 7.82 -16.57 15.38
C LEU A 9 7.89 -18.09 15.54
N ASP A 10 6.98 -18.78 14.85
CA ASP A 10 7.02 -20.22 14.74
C ASP A 10 8.37 -20.70 14.12
N PRO A 11 9.05 -21.69 14.73
CA PRO A 11 10.29 -22.26 14.20
C PRO A 11 10.18 -22.74 12.75
N GLU A 12 9.03 -23.29 12.33
CA GLU A 12 8.82 -23.76 10.96
C GLU A 12 8.80 -22.60 9.97
N VAL A 13 8.18 -21.48 10.35
CA VAL A 13 8.15 -20.24 9.55
C VAL A 13 9.57 -19.68 9.41
N ILE A 14 10.37 -19.70 10.48
CA ILE A 14 11.79 -19.27 10.43
C ILE A 14 12.58 -20.16 9.47
N ALA A 15 12.36 -21.47 9.47
CA ALA A 15 13.05 -22.41 8.59
C ALA A 15 12.70 -22.16 7.12
N GLN A 16 11.41 -22.01 6.80
CA GLN A 16 10.95 -21.72 5.43
C GLN A 16 11.48 -20.36 4.94
N ALA A 17 11.42 -19.33 5.78
CA ALA A 17 11.89 -18.00 5.40
C ALA A 17 13.41 -17.98 5.13
N LYS A 18 14.21 -18.77 5.86
CA LYS A 18 15.65 -18.93 5.58
C LYS A 18 15.91 -19.60 4.23
N LEU A 19 15.08 -20.56 3.82
CA LEU A 19 15.21 -21.19 2.50
C LEU A 19 14.96 -20.17 1.38
N VAL A 20 13.92 -19.35 1.51
CA VAL A 20 13.58 -18.28 0.55
C VAL A 20 14.68 -17.22 0.49
N ALA A 21 15.21 -16.81 1.64
CA ALA A 21 16.31 -15.85 1.69
C ALA A 21 17.56 -16.41 0.97
N ARG A 22 17.88 -17.69 1.18
CA ARG A 22 19.02 -18.36 0.55
C ARG A 22 18.85 -18.50 -0.96
N SER A 23 17.67 -18.88 -1.44
CA SER A 23 17.39 -18.97 -2.88
C SER A 23 17.49 -17.61 -3.58
N SER A 24 17.14 -16.53 -2.86
CA SER A 24 17.20 -15.16 -3.35
C SER A 24 18.55 -14.46 -3.04
N GLN A 25 19.56 -15.21 -2.60
CA GLN A 25 20.90 -14.72 -2.23
C GLN A 25 20.89 -13.52 -1.25
N THR A 26 19.89 -13.48 -0.36
CA THR A 26 19.72 -12.41 0.63
C THR A 26 19.72 -12.96 2.06
N SER A 27 19.78 -12.05 3.04
CA SER A 27 19.61 -12.41 4.45
C SER A 27 18.15 -12.30 4.87
N LEU A 28 17.76 -13.08 5.88
CA LEU A 28 16.41 -12.99 6.45
C LEU A 28 16.10 -11.57 6.96
N SER A 29 17.07 -10.93 7.61
CA SER A 29 16.94 -9.55 8.08
C SER A 29 16.69 -8.56 6.93
N SER A 30 17.40 -8.71 5.81
CA SER A 30 17.21 -7.86 4.63
C SER A 30 15.86 -8.10 3.95
N LEU A 31 15.39 -9.35 3.91
CA LEU A 31 14.06 -9.69 3.41
C LEU A 31 12.97 -9.03 4.26
N VAL A 32 13.06 -9.15 5.58
CA VAL A 32 12.09 -8.55 6.51
C VAL A 32 12.14 -7.02 6.44
N GLU A 33 13.32 -6.42 6.37
CA GLU A 33 13.47 -4.98 6.20
C GLU A 33 12.82 -4.49 4.90
N SER A 34 13.05 -5.20 3.79
CA SER A 34 12.46 -4.87 2.49
C SER A 34 10.93 -4.96 2.53
N TYR A 35 10.39 -6.00 3.16
CA TYR A 35 8.95 -6.15 3.35
C TYR A 35 8.36 -5.00 4.18
N LEU A 36 8.98 -4.66 5.32
CA LEU A 36 8.52 -3.56 6.17
C LEU A 36 8.57 -2.23 5.42
N ARG A 37 9.62 -1.97 4.63
CA ARG A 37 9.74 -0.77 3.79
C ARG A 37 8.61 -0.69 2.77
N GLN A 38 8.31 -1.79 2.10
CA GLN A 38 7.22 -1.84 1.12
C GLN A 38 5.86 -1.62 1.78
N LEU A 39 5.62 -2.23 2.95
CA LEU A 39 4.39 -2.05 3.71
C LEU A 39 4.18 -0.59 4.14
N ILE A 40 5.24 0.06 4.63
CA ILE A 40 5.20 1.48 4.99
C ILE A 40 4.94 2.34 3.75
N ALA A 41 5.66 2.10 2.65
CA ALA A 41 5.45 2.84 1.41
C ALA A 41 4.01 2.72 0.88
N GLN A 42 3.40 1.54 0.98
CA GLN A 42 2.00 1.32 0.64
C GLN A 42 1.03 2.05 1.59
N SER A 43 1.38 2.18 2.86
CA SER A 43 0.56 2.93 3.84
C SER A 43 0.69 4.45 3.69
N GLU A 44 1.85 4.94 3.24
CA GLU A 44 2.10 6.37 2.96
C GLU A 44 1.51 6.80 1.62
N THR A 45 1.38 5.87 0.65
CA THR A 45 0.48 6.08 -0.47
C THR A 45 -0.96 6.03 0.03
N ASN A 46 -1.43 7.17 0.52
CA ASN A 46 -2.81 7.38 0.92
C ASN A 46 -3.74 6.72 -0.12
N PRO A 47 -4.49 5.66 0.23
CA PRO A 47 -5.41 5.00 -0.70
C PRO A 47 -6.48 5.94 -1.22
N ALA A 48 -6.63 7.13 -0.61
CA ALA A 48 -7.55 8.15 -1.05
C ALA A 48 -7.36 8.55 -2.52
N GLN A 49 -6.15 8.47 -3.10
CA GLN A 49 -5.95 8.92 -4.49
C GLN A 49 -4.87 8.12 -5.22
N GLY A 50 -5.20 6.91 -5.67
CA GLY A 50 -4.44 6.25 -6.74
C GLY A 50 -4.31 7.18 -7.97
N PRO A 51 -3.32 6.98 -8.86
CA PRO A 51 -3.01 7.92 -9.95
C PRO A 51 -4.21 8.25 -10.84
N VAL A 52 -5.08 7.26 -11.08
CA VAL A 52 -6.35 7.44 -11.81
C VAL A 52 -7.33 8.33 -11.05
N LEU A 53 -7.48 8.12 -9.74
CA LEU A 53 -8.34 8.93 -8.88
C LEU A 53 -7.82 10.36 -8.72
N ARG A 54 -6.50 10.55 -8.72
CA ARG A 54 -5.87 11.88 -8.73
C ARG A 54 -6.10 12.63 -10.05
N GLN A 55 -6.08 11.93 -11.18
CA GLN A 55 -6.44 12.53 -12.47
C GLN A 55 -7.92 12.89 -12.51
N LEU A 56 -8.79 11.99 -12.05
CA LEU A 56 -10.24 12.21 -12.03
C LEU A 56 -10.65 13.32 -11.07
N SER A 57 -10.06 13.38 -9.86
CA SER A 57 -10.30 14.47 -8.91
C SER A 57 -9.80 15.82 -9.42
N GLY A 58 -8.76 15.82 -10.27
CA GLY A 58 -8.28 17.01 -10.96
C GLY A 58 -9.29 17.60 -11.95
N ILE A 59 -10.11 16.77 -12.58
CA ILE A 59 -11.16 17.17 -13.53
C ILE A 59 -12.40 17.70 -12.79
N LEU A 60 -12.68 17.16 -11.61
CA LEU A 60 -13.86 17.49 -10.80
C LEU A 60 -13.61 18.61 -9.77
N LYS A 61 -12.49 19.35 -9.87
CA LYS A 61 -12.13 20.41 -8.90
C LYS A 61 -13.20 21.49 -8.74
N ASP A 62 -13.90 21.80 -9.81
CA ASP A 62 -14.93 22.85 -9.85
C ASP A 62 -16.36 22.28 -9.82
N ALA A 63 -16.50 20.95 -9.71
CA ALA A 63 -17.79 20.29 -9.67
C ALA A 63 -18.25 20.15 -8.21
N SER A 64 -19.44 20.66 -7.90
CA SER A 64 -20.06 20.47 -6.60
C SER A 64 -20.84 19.15 -6.55
N VAL A 65 -21.04 18.63 -5.34
CA VAL A 65 -21.93 17.47 -5.12
C VAL A 65 -23.36 17.79 -5.60
N THR A 66 -23.76 19.05 -5.50
CA THR A 66 -25.07 19.54 -5.97
C THR A 66 -25.21 19.42 -7.49
N ASP A 67 -24.15 19.72 -8.25
CA ASP A 67 -24.16 19.56 -9.72
C ASP A 67 -24.33 18.08 -10.11
N TYR A 68 -23.73 17.16 -9.34
CA TYR A 68 -23.90 15.73 -9.56
C TYR A 68 -25.33 15.26 -9.25
N VAL A 69 -25.93 15.75 -8.16
CA VAL A 69 -27.33 15.44 -7.82
C VAL A 69 -28.28 15.93 -8.93
N HIS A 70 -28.12 17.16 -9.40
CA HIS A 70 -28.91 17.69 -10.51
C HIS A 70 -28.70 16.92 -11.82
N HIS A 71 -27.48 16.44 -12.09
CA HIS A 71 -27.24 15.57 -13.24
C HIS A 71 -28.02 14.25 -13.14
N LEU A 72 -28.03 13.63 -11.95
CA LEU A 72 -28.77 12.38 -11.72
C LEU A 72 -30.27 12.57 -11.84
N GLU A 73 -30.82 13.67 -11.32
CA GLU A 73 -32.22 14.03 -11.48
C GLU A 73 -32.59 14.14 -12.95
N ASN A 74 -31.88 14.96 -13.74
CA ASN A 74 -32.17 15.13 -15.17
C ASN A 74 -31.99 13.86 -16.02
N LYS A 75 -31.17 12.91 -15.55
CA LYS A 75 -30.84 11.69 -16.32
C LYS A 75 -31.83 10.55 -16.06
N TYR A 76 -32.42 10.51 -14.86
CA TYR A 76 -33.21 9.36 -14.40
C TYR A 76 -34.63 9.71 -13.93
N LEU A 77 -34.94 10.99 -13.64
CA LEU A 77 -36.28 11.50 -13.35
C LEU A 77 -36.80 12.36 -14.52
#